data_AF-V5F7W1-F1
#
_entry.id   AF-V5F7W1-F1
#
_cell.length_a   1.000
_cell.length_b   1.000
_cell.length_c   1.000
_cell.angle_alpha   90.00
_cell.angle_beta   90.00
_cell.angle_gamma   90.00
#
_symmetry.space_group_name_H-M   'P 1'
#
loop_
_entity.id
_entity.type
_entity.pdbx_description
1 polymer ?
#
loop_
_entity_poly.entity_id
_entity_poly.type
_entity_poly.pdbx_seq_one_letter_code
_entity_poly.pdbx_strand_id
1 'polypeptide(L)'
;MERTPRREIAFISGPLETGPDASYFREYYTKRIDAAIARGDEFVIGPIPYGVDADALDYLLAYPISPSRITVFVTPDEDRMWGNNFRCRGVRVTVLKYDPERGTPGPRDRDATMTANSTYDILRWRTRNEAKSFYGKAWRDGHLTNTERNWRRRRGIGEEVIIREEDVDSFMEDNEVQKRKCCFVC
;
A
#
# COMPACT_ATOMS: atom_id res chain seq x y z
N MET A 1 24.07 -19.03 16.59
CA MET A 1 22.70 -19.05 16.03
C MET A 1 22.52 -17.75 15.28
N GLU A 2 22.63 -17.81 13.96
CA GLU A 2 22.41 -16.67 13.08
C GLU A 2 20.91 -16.35 13.12
N ARG A 3 20.54 -15.19 13.67
CA ARG A 3 19.15 -14.72 13.63
C ARG A 3 18.84 -14.44 12.17
N THR A 4 18.04 -15.29 11.54
CA THR A 4 17.46 -14.97 10.23
C THR A 4 16.75 -13.61 10.39
N PRO A 5 17.10 -12.59 9.59
CA PRO A 5 16.46 -11.29 9.70
C PRO A 5 14.95 -11.47 9.55
N ARG A 6 14.20 -10.87 10.47
CA ARG A 6 12.73 -10.96 10.48
C ARG A 6 12.24 -10.34 9.18
N ARG A 7 11.52 -11.12 8.37
CA ARG A 7 10.89 -10.59 7.15
C ARG A 7 9.94 -9.48 7.54
N GLU A 8 10.11 -8.33 6.93
CA GLU A 8 9.18 -7.21 7.07
C GLU A 8 8.00 -7.41 6.12
N ILE A 9 6.91 -6.69 6.37
CA ILE A 9 5.67 -6.79 5.57
C ILE A 9 5.38 -5.41 4.98
N ALA A 10 5.50 -5.29 3.66
CA ALA A 10 5.24 -4.07 2.92
C ALA A 10 3.75 -3.94 2.59
N PHE A 11 3.11 -2.84 2.99
CA PHE A 11 1.78 -2.50 2.49
C PHE A 11 1.90 -1.62 1.25
N ILE A 12 1.46 -2.15 0.11
CA ILE A 12 1.40 -1.39 -1.14
C ILE A 12 0.01 -0.75 -1.26
N SER A 13 -0.02 0.56 -1.45
CA SER A 13 -1.26 1.31 -1.65
C SER A 13 -1.02 2.50 -2.55
N GLY A 14 -1.96 2.79 -3.44
CA GLY A 14 -1.85 3.92 -4.35
C GLY A 14 -3.14 4.29 -5.06
N PRO A 15 -3.08 5.22 -6.03
CA PRO A 15 -4.25 5.64 -6.78
C PRO A 15 -4.79 4.54 -7.71
N LEU A 16 -6.08 4.65 -8.01
CA LEU A 16 -6.79 3.81 -8.98
C LEU A 16 -6.36 4.07 -10.42
N GLU A 17 -5.97 5.30 -10.71
CA GLU A 17 -5.59 5.75 -12.04
C GLU A 17 -4.06 5.75 -12.14
N THR A 18 -3.48 4.87 -12.94
CA THR A 18 -2.02 4.72 -13.08
C THR A 18 -1.50 5.17 -14.46
N GLY A 19 -2.36 5.79 -15.27
CA GLY A 19 -2.02 6.28 -16.60
C GLY A 19 -1.89 5.16 -17.63
N PRO A 20 -1.57 5.50 -18.90
CA PRO A 20 -1.39 4.50 -19.95
C PRO A 20 -0.28 3.54 -19.57
N ASP A 21 -0.53 2.27 -19.84
CA ASP A 21 0.35 1.14 -19.54
C ASP A 21 0.86 1.14 -18.10
N ALA A 22 0.14 1.60 -17.07
CA ALA A 22 0.65 1.68 -15.69
C ALA A 22 1.93 2.52 -15.53
N SER A 23 2.11 3.57 -16.35
CA SER A 23 3.26 4.48 -16.32
C SER A 23 3.54 5.07 -14.94
N TYR A 24 2.51 5.51 -14.22
CA TYR A 24 2.63 6.01 -12.85
C TYR A 24 3.15 4.94 -11.88
N PHE A 25 2.65 3.72 -11.98
CA PHE A 25 3.12 2.60 -11.15
C PHE A 25 4.60 2.31 -11.42
N ARG A 26 4.99 2.25 -12.70
CA ARG A 26 6.39 2.02 -13.09
C ARG A 26 7.33 3.08 -12.55
N GLU A 27 6.95 4.35 -12.66
CA GLU A 27 7.77 5.47 -12.23
C GLU A 27 7.99 5.49 -10.72
N TYR A 28 6.93 5.25 -9.93
CA TYR A 28 6.96 5.49 -8.49
C TYR A 28 7.05 4.23 -7.61
N TYR A 29 6.68 3.04 -8.08
CA TYR A 29 6.55 1.87 -7.22
C TYR A 29 7.62 0.81 -7.47
N THR A 30 7.97 0.54 -8.72
CA THR A 30 8.84 -0.60 -9.12
C THR A 30 10.13 -0.67 -8.32
N LYS A 31 10.94 0.41 -8.31
CA LYS A 31 12.21 0.47 -7.56
C LYS A 31 12.06 0.14 -6.06
N ARG A 32 10.96 0.56 -5.44
CA ARG A 32 10.69 0.33 -4.01
C ARG A 32 10.25 -1.12 -3.77
N ILE A 33 9.44 -1.66 -4.68
CA ILE A 33 9.04 -3.07 -4.67
C ILE A 33 10.26 -3.96 -4.90
N ASP A 34 11.13 -3.66 -5.86
CA ASP A 34 12.37 -4.41 -6.13
C ASP A 34 13.27 -4.45 -4.90
N ALA A 35 13.42 -3.32 -4.20
CA ALA A 35 14.18 -3.26 -2.96
C ALA A 35 13.58 -4.14 -1.85
N ALA A 36 12.24 -4.21 -1.74
CA ALA A 36 11.54 -5.09 -0.80
C ALA A 36 11.68 -6.57 -1.19
N ILE A 37 11.58 -6.89 -2.48
CA ILE A 37 11.82 -8.23 -3.02
C ILE A 37 13.23 -8.70 -2.65
N ALA A 38 14.23 -7.85 -2.88
CA ALA A 38 15.64 -8.13 -2.59
C ALA A 38 15.92 -8.38 -1.10
N ARG A 39 15.16 -7.74 -0.19
CA ARG A 39 15.23 -8.00 1.25
C ARG A 39 14.51 -9.28 1.69
N GLY A 40 13.70 -9.88 0.82
CA GLY A 40 12.92 -11.06 1.18
C GLY A 40 11.61 -10.76 1.91
N ASP A 41 11.10 -9.52 1.80
CA ASP A 41 9.90 -9.04 2.52
C ASP A 41 8.60 -9.73 2.04
N GLU A 42 7.55 -9.70 2.86
CA GLU A 42 6.20 -10.09 2.45
C GLU A 42 5.39 -8.86 2.02
N PHE A 43 4.28 -9.07 1.33
CA PHE A 43 3.48 -8.02 0.73
C PHE A 43 2.03 -8.12 1.17
N VAL A 44 1.46 -6.97 1.52
CA VAL A 44 0.03 -6.76 1.72
C VAL A 44 -0.46 -5.82 0.64
N ILE A 45 -1.53 -6.20 -0.04
CA ILE A 45 -2.14 -5.41 -1.12
C ILE A 45 -3.65 -5.36 -0.96
N GLY A 46 -4.27 -4.29 -1.47
CA GLY A 46 -5.71 -4.21 -1.59
C GLY A 46 -6.26 -5.14 -2.67
N PRO A 47 -7.58 -5.42 -2.66
CA PRO A 47 -8.24 -6.32 -3.59
C PRO A 47 -8.78 -5.61 -4.83
N ILE A 48 -8.33 -4.38 -5.10
CA ILE A 48 -8.86 -3.60 -6.21
C ILE A 48 -8.31 -4.15 -7.52
N PRO A 49 -9.17 -4.52 -8.50
CA PRO A 49 -8.73 -5.17 -9.74
C PRO A 49 -8.15 -4.21 -10.78
N TYR A 50 -7.86 -2.96 -10.40
CA TYR A 50 -7.23 -1.94 -11.25
C TYR A 50 -6.42 -0.96 -10.40
N GLY A 51 -5.61 -0.13 -11.07
CA GLY A 51 -4.71 0.84 -10.43
C GLY A 51 -3.53 0.19 -9.74
N VAL A 52 -2.93 0.90 -8.77
CA VAL A 52 -1.69 0.47 -8.11
C VAL A 52 -1.81 -0.92 -7.48
N ASP A 53 -2.95 -1.27 -6.89
CA ASP A 53 -3.13 -2.58 -6.24
C ASP A 53 -3.02 -3.74 -7.26
N ALA A 54 -3.67 -3.59 -8.42
CA ALA A 54 -3.60 -4.58 -9.48
C ALA A 54 -2.25 -4.60 -10.18
N ASP A 55 -1.71 -3.41 -10.51
CA ASP A 55 -0.39 -3.28 -11.13
C ASP A 55 0.70 -3.89 -10.24
N ALA A 56 0.61 -3.69 -8.92
CA ALA A 56 1.51 -4.30 -7.94
C ALA A 56 1.38 -5.82 -7.89
N LEU A 57 0.15 -6.35 -7.89
CA LEU A 57 -0.07 -7.79 -7.88
C LEU A 57 0.49 -8.45 -9.14
N ASP A 58 0.22 -7.88 -10.32
CA ASP A 58 0.72 -8.38 -11.59
C ASP A 58 2.25 -8.31 -11.64
N TYR A 59 2.83 -7.20 -11.19
CA TYR A 59 4.27 -7.04 -11.09
C TYR A 59 4.90 -8.08 -10.16
N LEU A 60 4.36 -8.26 -8.95
CA LEU A 60 4.87 -9.23 -7.97
C LEU A 60 4.80 -10.67 -8.48
N LEU A 61 3.74 -11.06 -9.19
CA LEU A 61 3.61 -12.41 -9.76
C LEU A 61 4.48 -12.65 -10.99
N ALA A 62 4.93 -11.59 -11.67
CA ALA A 62 5.89 -11.71 -12.76
C ALA A 62 7.33 -11.94 -12.26
N TYR A 63 7.62 -11.67 -10.98
CA TYR A 63 8.91 -11.89 -10.35
C TYR A 63 9.02 -13.29 -9.72
N PRO A 64 10.24 -13.83 -9.52
CA PRO A 64 10.46 -15.15 -8.91
C PRO A 64 10.28 -15.13 -7.38
N ILE A 65 9.19 -14.55 -6.89
CA ILE A 65 8.78 -14.65 -5.50
C ILE A 65 7.63 -15.67 -5.38
N SER A 66 7.57 -16.39 -4.25
CA SER A 66 6.42 -17.26 -4.00
C SER A 66 5.14 -16.42 -3.88
N PRO A 67 4.04 -16.76 -4.60
CA PRO A 67 2.75 -16.09 -4.44
C PRO A 67 2.24 -16.09 -2.99
N SER A 68 2.66 -17.08 -2.19
CA SER A 68 2.35 -17.15 -0.76
C SER A 68 2.93 -15.99 0.05
N ARG A 69 3.91 -15.21 -0.46
CA ARG A 69 4.41 -13.98 0.18
C ARG A 69 3.46 -12.79 0.01
N ILE A 70 2.39 -12.94 -0.76
CA ILE A 70 1.42 -11.89 -1.05
C ILE A 70 0.13 -12.21 -0.31
N THR A 71 -0.35 -11.26 0.51
CA THR A 71 -1.62 -11.33 1.21
C THR A 71 -2.56 -10.24 0.72
N VAL A 72 -3.72 -10.65 0.23
CA VAL A 72 -4.82 -9.76 -0.16
C VAL A 72 -5.84 -9.76 0.95
N PHE A 73 -6.14 -8.59 1.52
CA PHE A 73 -7.26 -8.45 2.44
C PHE A 73 -8.52 -8.10 1.66
N VAL A 74 -9.63 -8.74 2.00
CA VAL A 74 -10.94 -8.53 1.34
C VAL A 74 -12.03 -8.37 2.40
N THR A 75 -13.01 -7.53 2.12
CA THR A 75 -14.31 -7.60 2.82
C THR A 75 -15.08 -8.86 2.39
N PRO A 76 -16.12 -9.29 3.12
CA PRO A 76 -16.98 -10.39 2.69
C PRO A 76 -17.59 -10.19 1.30
N ASP A 77 -17.91 -8.95 0.93
CA ASP A 77 -18.47 -8.64 -0.39
C ASP A 77 -17.42 -8.73 -1.49
N GLU A 78 -16.21 -8.22 -1.23
CA GLU A 78 -15.08 -8.31 -2.15
C GLU A 78 -14.61 -9.76 -2.35
N ASP A 79 -14.66 -10.59 -1.30
CA ASP A 79 -14.35 -12.03 -1.39
C ASP A 79 -15.33 -12.75 -2.31
N ARG A 80 -16.63 -12.43 -2.22
CA ARG A 80 -17.66 -13.00 -3.11
C ARG A 80 -17.44 -12.60 -4.57
N MET A 81 -16.97 -11.39 -4.84
CA MET A 81 -16.76 -10.89 -6.20
C MET A 81 -15.45 -11.38 -6.82
N TRP A 82 -14.35 -11.33 -6.06
CA TRP A 82 -12.99 -11.47 -6.61
C TRP A 82 -12.11 -12.47 -5.84
N GLY A 83 -12.55 -12.95 -4.68
CA GLY A 83 -11.75 -13.82 -3.81
C GLY A 83 -11.24 -15.09 -4.51
N ASN A 84 -12.07 -15.70 -5.35
CA ASN A 84 -11.66 -16.88 -6.14
C ASN A 84 -10.55 -16.54 -7.15
N ASN A 85 -10.60 -15.35 -7.78
CA ASN A 85 -9.55 -14.93 -8.71
C ASN A 85 -8.19 -14.83 -7.98
N PHE A 86 -8.15 -14.22 -6.81
CA PHE A 86 -6.93 -14.15 -5.99
C PHE A 86 -6.45 -15.53 -5.56
N ARG A 87 -7.34 -16.40 -5.06
CA ARG A 87 -6.96 -17.77 -4.67
C ARG A 87 -6.40 -18.57 -5.85
N CYS A 88 -6.98 -18.45 -7.04
CA CYS A 88 -6.47 -19.11 -8.26
C CYS A 88 -5.08 -18.62 -8.67
N ARG A 89 -4.72 -17.38 -8.32
CA ARG A 89 -3.37 -16.82 -8.52
C ARG A 89 -2.36 -17.27 -7.45
N GLY A 90 -2.78 -18.10 -6.49
CA GLY A 90 -1.92 -18.68 -5.45
C GLY A 90 -1.54 -17.73 -4.31
N VAL A 91 -2.14 -16.53 -4.25
CA VAL A 91 -1.89 -15.58 -3.16
C VAL A 91 -2.73 -15.92 -1.93
N ARG A 92 -2.30 -15.47 -0.75
CA ARG A 92 -3.08 -15.61 0.49
C ARG A 92 -4.24 -14.62 0.44
N VAL A 93 -5.45 -15.07 0.80
CA VAL A 93 -6.62 -14.20 0.90
C VAL A 93 -7.11 -14.20 2.35
N THR A 94 -7.17 -13.02 2.96
CA THR A 94 -7.67 -12.83 4.33
C THR A 94 -8.99 -12.08 4.26
N VAL A 95 -10.08 -12.79 4.60
CA VAL A 95 -11.43 -12.20 4.65
C VAL A 95 -11.67 -11.58 6.02
N LEU A 96 -12.01 -10.30 6.06
CA LEU A 96 -12.40 -9.64 7.29
C LEU A 96 -13.70 -10.24 7.81
N LYS A 97 -13.76 -10.49 9.12
CA LYS A 97 -14.90 -11.12 9.78
C LYS A 97 -15.93 -10.07 10.22
N TYR A 98 -17.18 -10.51 10.29
CA TYR A 98 -18.25 -9.73 10.93
C TYR A 98 -17.88 -9.42 12.38
N ASP A 99 -18.12 -8.18 12.79
CA ASP A 99 -17.98 -7.69 14.14
C ASP A 99 -19.38 -7.47 14.74
N PRO A 100 -19.75 -8.12 15.86
CA PRO A 100 -21.07 -7.94 16.48
C PRO A 100 -21.43 -6.51 16.88
N GLU A 101 -20.44 -5.66 17.17
CA GLU A 101 -20.63 -4.27 17.59
C GLU A 101 -20.60 -3.31 16.41
N ARG A 102 -19.77 -3.59 15.39
CA ARG A 102 -19.53 -2.68 14.25
C ARG A 102 -20.20 -3.12 12.95
N GLY A 103 -20.73 -4.35 12.90
CA GLY A 103 -21.42 -4.92 11.75
C GLY A 103 -20.48 -5.53 10.70
N THR A 104 -20.94 -5.53 9.44
CA THR A 104 -20.16 -6.01 8.30
C THR A 104 -19.03 -5.03 7.97
N PRO A 105 -17.76 -5.48 7.93
CA PRO A 105 -16.62 -4.60 7.70
C PRO A 105 -16.63 -4.04 6.27
N GLY A 106 -16.33 -2.75 6.14
CA GLY A 106 -16.23 -2.06 4.86
C GLY A 106 -14.78 -1.89 4.37
N PRO A 107 -14.58 -1.24 3.21
CA PRO A 107 -13.25 -0.97 2.67
C PRO A 107 -12.33 -0.19 3.63
N ARG A 108 -12.89 0.68 4.47
CA ARG A 108 -12.12 1.42 5.48
C ARG A 108 -11.55 0.52 6.58
N ASP A 109 -12.32 -0.47 7.04
CA ASP A 109 -11.87 -1.45 8.04
C ASP A 109 -10.80 -2.36 7.46
N ARG A 110 -10.97 -2.76 6.19
CA ARG A 110 -9.96 -3.49 5.42
C ARG A 110 -8.65 -2.72 5.34
N ASP A 111 -8.68 -1.45 4.94
CA ASP A 111 -7.48 -0.61 4.84
C ASP A 111 -6.78 -0.40 6.19
N ALA A 112 -7.56 -0.24 7.27
CA ALA A 112 -7.04 -0.18 8.63
C ALA A 112 -6.37 -1.51 9.04
N THR A 113 -6.99 -2.64 8.70
CA THR A 113 -6.45 -3.97 8.96
C THR A 113 -5.16 -4.22 8.19
N MET A 114 -5.09 -3.82 6.91
CA MET A 114 -3.86 -3.90 6.11
C MET A 114 -2.73 -3.07 6.72
N THR A 115 -3.03 -1.85 7.17
CA THR A 115 -2.05 -0.98 7.84
C THR A 115 -1.54 -1.63 9.14
N ALA A 116 -2.43 -2.23 9.94
CA ALA A 116 -2.07 -2.89 11.19
C ALA A 116 -1.29 -4.20 11.00
N ASN A 117 -1.48 -4.89 9.87
CA ASN A 117 -0.82 -6.16 9.55
C ASN A 117 0.44 -6.00 8.68
N SER A 118 0.95 -4.78 8.56
CA SER A 118 2.16 -4.46 7.79
C SER A 118 3.13 -3.63 8.62
N THR A 119 4.43 -3.74 8.34
CA THR A 119 5.48 -3.06 9.10
C THR A 119 5.86 -1.71 8.50
N TYR A 120 5.76 -1.55 7.19
CA TYR A 120 5.97 -0.27 6.50
C TYR A 120 5.08 -0.14 5.26
N ASP A 121 5.04 1.05 4.67
CA ASP A 121 4.27 1.32 3.46
C ASP A 121 5.17 1.50 2.23
N ILE A 122 4.77 0.93 1.11
CA ILE A 122 5.18 1.33 -0.24
C ILE A 122 3.98 2.05 -0.84
N LEU A 123 3.90 3.35 -0.58
CA LEU A 123 2.78 4.16 -1.04
C LEU A 123 3.26 5.50 -1.59
N ARG A 124 2.44 6.07 -2.47
CA ARG A 124 2.56 7.46 -2.93
C ARG A 124 1.17 7.99 -3.25
N TRP A 125 0.79 9.02 -2.52
CA TRP A 125 -0.36 9.85 -2.87
C TRP A 125 0.15 11.05 -3.68
N ARG A 126 -0.70 11.54 -4.59
CA ARG A 126 -0.36 12.67 -5.47
C ARG A 126 -0.19 13.93 -4.64
N THR A 127 0.81 14.76 -5.00
CA THR A 127 0.90 16.14 -4.53
C THR A 127 -0.38 16.90 -4.88
N ARG A 128 -0.65 18.02 -4.21
CA ARG A 128 -1.83 18.84 -4.49
C ARG A 128 -1.81 19.35 -5.92
N ASN A 129 -0.63 19.73 -6.43
CA ASN A 129 -0.48 20.16 -7.82
C ASN A 129 -0.76 19.04 -8.82
N GLU A 130 -0.24 17.84 -8.60
CA GLU A 130 -0.56 16.68 -9.44
C GLU A 130 -2.05 16.33 -9.36
N ALA A 131 -2.62 16.34 -8.16
CA ALA A 131 -4.03 16.02 -7.96
C ALA A 131 -4.94 17.08 -8.60
N LYS A 132 -4.61 18.38 -8.49
CA LYS A 132 -5.33 19.47 -9.18
C LYS A 132 -5.26 19.32 -10.69
N SER A 133 -4.08 19.08 -11.24
CA SER A 133 -3.90 18.86 -12.68
C SER A 133 -4.67 17.63 -13.16
N PHE A 134 -4.69 16.56 -12.35
CA PHE A 134 -5.35 15.31 -12.68
C PHE A 134 -6.88 15.40 -12.59
N TYR A 135 -7.42 15.86 -11.46
CA TYR A 135 -8.87 15.91 -11.22
C TYR A 135 -9.53 17.14 -11.87
N GLY A 136 -8.76 18.18 -12.20
CA GLY A 136 -9.28 19.41 -12.81
C GLY A 136 -10.44 19.99 -12.01
N LYS A 137 -11.60 20.13 -12.65
CA LYS A 137 -12.83 20.67 -12.02
C LYS A 137 -13.42 19.77 -10.94
N ALA A 138 -13.07 18.48 -10.91
CA ALA A 138 -13.50 17.55 -9.87
C ALA A 138 -12.65 17.65 -8.59
N TRP A 139 -11.53 18.38 -8.64
CA TRP A 139 -10.69 18.62 -7.46
C TRP A 139 -11.48 19.36 -6.37
N ARG A 140 -11.34 18.91 -5.12
CA ARG A 140 -11.92 19.56 -3.94
C ARG A 140 -10.81 19.77 -2.91
N ASP A 141 -10.68 20.99 -2.43
CA ASP A 141 -9.75 21.28 -1.34
C ASP A 141 -10.14 20.51 -0.08
N GLY A 142 -9.14 19.91 0.58
CA GLY A 142 -9.33 19.06 1.76
C GLY A 142 -9.78 17.62 1.45
N HIS A 143 -9.84 17.19 0.18
CA HIS A 143 -10.12 15.80 -0.15
C HIS A 143 -8.95 14.88 0.22
N LEU A 144 -9.17 14.01 1.22
CA LEU A 144 -8.21 12.98 1.63
C LEU A 144 -8.40 11.69 0.84
N THR A 145 -7.36 11.29 0.09
CA THR A 145 -7.35 10.00 -0.61
C THR A 145 -7.22 8.83 0.37
N ASN A 146 -7.64 7.62 -0.02
CA ASN A 146 -7.45 6.44 0.83
C ASN A 146 -5.96 6.17 1.12
N THR A 147 -5.10 6.38 0.12
CA THR A 147 -3.63 6.26 0.27
C THR A 147 -3.09 7.23 1.33
N GLU A 148 -3.57 8.48 1.33
CA GLU A 148 -3.21 9.45 2.37
C GLU A 148 -3.72 9.01 3.76
N ARG A 149 -4.96 8.53 3.85
CA ARG A 149 -5.51 8.01 5.11
C ARG A 149 -4.67 6.86 5.67
N ASN A 150 -4.18 5.96 4.81
CA ASN A 150 -3.31 4.85 5.21
C ASN A 150 -1.97 5.37 5.77
N TRP A 151 -1.36 6.31 5.07
CA TRP A 151 -0.12 6.98 5.49
C TRP A 151 -0.27 7.68 6.84
N ARG A 152 -1.40 8.39 7.04
CA ARG A 152 -1.75 9.09 8.28
C ARG A 152 -1.95 8.11 9.43
N ARG A 153 -2.68 7.01 9.19
CA ARG A 153 -2.95 5.97 10.18
C ARG A 153 -1.67 5.37 10.74
N ARG A 154 -0.68 5.04 9.89
CA ARG A 154 0.61 4.50 10.35
C ARG A 154 1.37 5.47 11.27
N ARG A 155 1.18 6.77 11.08
CA ARG A 155 1.86 7.84 11.82
C ARG A 155 1.05 8.37 13.01
N GLY A 156 -0.16 7.89 13.23
CA GLY A 156 -1.05 8.42 14.26
C GLY A 156 -1.48 9.87 14.02
N ILE A 157 -1.51 10.31 12.76
CA ILE A 157 -1.91 11.67 12.39
C ILE A 157 -3.42 11.69 12.13
N GLY A 158 -4.14 12.62 12.77
CA GLY A 158 -5.58 12.82 12.55
C GLY A 158 -5.91 13.34 11.14
N GLU A 159 -7.15 13.16 10.70
CA GLU A 159 -7.60 13.60 9.36
C GLU A 159 -7.74 15.14 9.27
N GLU A 160 -7.93 15.80 10.40
CA GLU A 160 -8.06 17.25 10.56
C GLU A 160 -6.74 18.01 10.47
N VAL A 161 -5.60 17.32 10.60
CA VAL A 161 -4.27 17.93 10.56
C VAL A 161 -3.94 18.36 9.12
N ILE A 162 -3.64 19.64 8.92
CA ILE A 162 -3.18 20.15 7.62
C ILE A 162 -1.70 19.79 7.45
N ILE A 163 -1.40 18.99 6.43
CA ILE A 163 -0.03 18.59 6.06
C ILE A 163 0.42 19.47 4.88
N ARG A 164 1.63 20.00 4.94
CA ARG A 164 2.19 20.80 3.84
C ARG A 164 2.84 19.87 2.81
N GLU A 165 2.84 20.27 1.54
CA GLU A 165 3.43 19.45 0.46
C GLU A 165 4.93 19.16 0.69
N GLU A 166 5.64 20.11 1.29
CA GLU A 166 7.06 19.99 1.68
C GLU A 166 7.33 18.88 2.70
N ASP A 167 6.35 18.58 3.57
CA ASP A 167 6.45 17.43 4.46
C ASP A 167 6.39 16.15 3.61
N VAL A 168 5.50 16.09 2.62
CA VAL A 168 5.25 14.90 1.78
C VAL A 168 6.47 14.48 0.95
N ASP A 169 7.19 15.45 0.38
CA ASP A 169 8.36 15.19 -0.49
C ASP A 169 9.60 14.73 0.27
N SER A 170 9.82 15.21 1.50
CA SER A 170 10.92 14.73 2.36
C SER A 170 10.85 13.22 2.62
N PHE A 171 9.63 12.65 2.62
CA PHE A 171 9.40 11.21 2.76
C PHE A 171 9.72 10.39 1.51
N MET A 172 9.85 11.02 0.32
CA MET A 172 10.21 10.30 -0.90
C MET A 172 11.71 10.03 -1.02
N GLU A 173 12.54 10.74 -0.23
CA GLU A 173 14.01 10.61 -0.16
C GLU A 173 14.51 9.78 1.06
N ASP A 174 13.67 9.57 2.08
CA ASP A 174 14.04 8.98 3.38
C ASP A 174 14.60 7.53 3.36
N ASN A 175 14.63 6.86 2.21
CA ASN A 175 15.32 5.56 2.07
C ASN A 175 16.85 5.66 2.23
N GLU A 176 17.45 6.85 2.13
CA GLU A 176 18.89 7.03 2.44
C GLU A 176 19.17 7.36 3.91
N VAL A 177 18.28 8.08 4.59
CA VAL A 177 18.56 8.60 5.94
C VAL A 177 18.42 7.50 7.00
N GLN A 178 17.48 6.56 6.83
CA GLN A 178 17.31 5.43 7.75
C GLN A 178 18.52 4.47 7.75
N LYS A 179 19.25 4.35 6.62
CA LYS A 179 20.49 3.57 6.51
C LYS A 179 21.65 4.18 7.31
N ARG A 180 21.68 5.51 7.48
CA ARG A 180 22.78 6.18 8.20
C ARG A 180 22.63 6.09 9.72
N LYS A 181 21.42 5.95 10.26
CA LYS A 181 21.19 5.84 11.71
C LYS A 181 21.50 4.45 12.27
N CYS A 182 21.38 3.37 11.49
CA CYS A 182 21.78 2.02 11.95
C CYS A 182 23.29 1.76 11.88
N CYS A 183 24.07 2.58 11.17
CA CYS A 183 25.54 2.44 11.11
C CYS A 183 26.30 3.24 12.19
N PHE A 184 25.61 3.98 13.06
CA PHE A 184 26.21 4.72 14.18
C PHE A 184 25.66 4.22 15.52
N VAL A 185 25.87 2.94 15.79
CA VAL A 185 26.01 2.44 17.17
C VAL A 185 27.22 1.51 17.15
N CYS A 186 28.40 2.13 17.31
CA CYS A 186 29.64 1.43 17.65
C CYS A 186 29.66 1.16 19.15
#